data_AF-A0A7C8DTJ8-F1
#
_entry.id   AF-A0A7C8DTJ8-F1
#
_cell.length_a   1.000
_cell.length_b   1.000
_cell.length_c   1.000
_cell.angle_alpha   90.00
_cell.angle_beta   90.00
_cell.angle_gamma   90.00
#
_symmetry.space_group_name_H-M   'P 1'
#
loop_
_entity.id
_entity.type
_entity.pdbx_description
1 polymer ?
#
loop_
_entity_poly.entity_id
_entity_poly.type
_entity_poly.pdbx_seq_one_letter_code
_entity_poly.pdbx_strand_id
1 'polypeptide(L)'
;MSASKNVYASVKSYSKRGKLLKKEDFQTLAESRDLDELMTRIKNTVYADAVVGVEKPYTSQNIESALRSHLADIHYGISKTAGGGILDAYYLKFIISNLKQILKGKALGKSQEEIETHINLHAEELIKQRDIVIKALVAKDLEEAVANLNQTEFGEDIVKATALYADKKSLQIFDTYFDKILMSRLVKALKSGDIDASKLVSMDIDFYNILSVIRGKFWGLDEQQIQDLIIIQSPAAKELLLRMMSVGTIRDAFNELSNTKYRDLIPQSENEL
;
A
#
# COMPACT_ATOMS: atom_id res chain seq x y z
N MET A 1 -13.63 22.73 10.58
CA MET A 1 -14.21 22.18 9.32
C MET A 1 -15.68 22.57 9.29
N SER A 2 -16.22 23.06 8.17
CA SER A 2 -17.64 23.44 8.09
C SER A 2 -18.52 22.21 7.85
N ALA A 3 -19.57 22.00 8.65
CA ALA A 3 -20.46 20.84 8.58
C ALA A 3 -20.99 20.54 7.15
N SER A 4 -21.27 21.57 6.34
CA SER A 4 -21.71 21.44 4.95
C SER A 4 -20.72 20.69 4.04
N LYS A 5 -19.40 20.90 4.21
CA LYS A 5 -18.37 20.20 3.41
C LYS A 5 -18.33 18.71 3.73
N ASN A 6 -18.47 18.35 5.00
CA ASN A 6 -18.48 16.95 5.44
C ASN A 6 -19.73 16.21 4.92
N VAL A 7 -20.89 16.87 4.91
CA VAL A 7 -22.12 16.30 4.33
C VAL A 7 -21.95 16.04 2.84
N TYR A 8 -21.43 17.02 2.09
CA TYR A 8 -21.22 16.86 0.66
C TYR A 8 -20.17 15.78 0.32
N ALA A 9 -19.06 15.73 1.08
CA ALA A 9 -18.08 14.66 0.96
C ALA A 9 -18.70 13.28 1.25
N SER A 10 -19.54 13.18 2.28
CA SER A 10 -20.24 11.93 2.63
C SER A 10 -21.18 11.48 1.52
N VAL A 11 -22.01 12.37 0.98
CA VAL A 11 -22.91 12.07 -0.14
C VAL A 11 -22.12 11.60 -1.37
N LYS A 12 -21.01 12.27 -1.68
CA LYS A 12 -20.11 11.86 -2.78
C LYS A 12 -19.54 10.45 -2.55
N SER A 13 -19.10 10.15 -1.33
CA SER A 13 -18.60 8.82 -0.96
C SER A 13 -19.67 7.74 -1.06
N TYR A 14 -20.88 7.99 -0.57
CA TYR A 14 -22.01 7.04 -0.68
C TYR A 14 -22.43 6.82 -2.14
N SER A 15 -22.45 7.87 -2.96
CA SER A 15 -22.72 7.75 -4.39
C SER A 15 -21.67 6.87 -5.09
N LYS A 16 -20.38 7.04 -4.78
CA LYS A 16 -19.31 6.20 -5.32
C LYS A 16 -19.42 4.76 -4.82
N ARG A 17 -19.71 4.54 -3.54
CA ARG A 17 -19.92 3.20 -2.96
C ARG A 17 -21.09 2.46 -3.63
N GLY A 18 -22.19 3.16 -3.90
CA GLY A 18 -23.37 2.57 -4.54
C GLY A 18 -23.16 2.11 -5.98
N LYS A 19 -22.04 2.53 -6.62
CA LYS A 19 -21.67 2.15 -7.99
C LYS A 19 -20.65 1.00 -8.04
N LEU A 20 -20.17 0.51 -6.91
CA LEU A 20 -19.22 -0.60 -6.90
C LEU A 20 -19.84 -1.84 -7.51
N LEU A 21 -18.99 -2.63 -8.17
CA LEU A 21 -19.36 -3.91 -8.75
C LEU A 21 -19.94 -4.83 -7.68
N LYS A 22 -20.98 -5.56 -8.06
CA LYS A 22 -21.61 -6.59 -7.25
C LYS A 22 -20.94 -7.93 -7.54
N LYS A 23 -21.34 -8.94 -6.78
CA LYS A 23 -20.81 -10.31 -6.91
C LYS A 23 -20.99 -10.85 -8.34
N GLU A 24 -22.15 -10.58 -8.94
CA GLU A 24 -22.51 -11.05 -10.28
C GLU A 24 -21.61 -10.41 -11.36
N ASP A 25 -21.26 -9.13 -11.18
CA ASP A 25 -20.34 -8.43 -12.07
C ASP A 25 -18.93 -9.05 -11.97
N PHE A 26 -18.44 -9.36 -10.77
CA PHE A 26 -17.16 -10.03 -10.59
C PHE A 26 -17.13 -11.44 -11.19
N GLN A 27 -18.22 -12.20 -11.05
CA GLN A 27 -18.34 -13.51 -11.70
C GLN A 27 -18.27 -13.35 -13.23
N THR A 28 -18.98 -12.37 -13.77
CA THR A 28 -18.92 -12.04 -15.19
C THR A 28 -17.50 -11.64 -15.60
N LEU A 29 -16.76 -10.86 -14.83
CA LEU A 29 -15.37 -10.54 -15.18
C LEU A 29 -14.46 -11.77 -15.14
N ALA A 30 -14.64 -12.65 -14.15
CA ALA A 30 -13.82 -13.85 -13.95
C ALA A 30 -14.01 -14.91 -15.05
N GLU A 31 -15.18 -14.93 -15.71
CA GLU A 31 -15.48 -15.83 -16.84
C GLU A 31 -14.87 -15.35 -18.18
N SER A 32 -14.08 -14.28 -18.19
CA SER A 32 -13.37 -13.81 -19.38
C SER A 32 -12.26 -14.79 -19.77
N ARG A 33 -12.18 -15.16 -21.06
CA ARG A 33 -11.18 -16.12 -21.55
C ARG A 33 -9.81 -15.50 -21.83
N ASP A 34 -9.79 -14.20 -22.12
CA ASP A 34 -8.60 -13.42 -22.43
C ASP A 34 -8.77 -11.94 -22.06
N LEU A 35 -7.74 -11.13 -22.29
CA LEU A 35 -7.74 -9.71 -21.95
C LEU A 35 -8.64 -8.87 -22.88
N ASP A 36 -8.90 -9.32 -24.10
CA ASP A 36 -9.84 -8.66 -25.02
C ASP A 36 -11.28 -8.79 -24.52
N GLU A 37 -11.66 -10.00 -24.10
CA GLU A 37 -12.95 -10.27 -23.49
C GLU A 37 -13.08 -9.56 -22.15
N LEU A 38 -12.05 -9.60 -21.30
CA LEU A 38 -12.04 -8.89 -20.02
C LEU A 38 -12.24 -7.38 -20.24
N MET A 39 -11.51 -6.77 -21.17
CA MET A 39 -11.66 -5.36 -21.49
C MET A 39 -13.06 -5.03 -21.99
N THR A 40 -13.64 -5.88 -22.84
CA THR A 40 -15.01 -5.71 -23.33
C THR A 40 -16.02 -5.75 -22.17
N ARG A 41 -15.86 -6.70 -21.23
CA ARG A 41 -16.72 -6.80 -20.05
C ARG A 41 -16.52 -5.61 -19.11
N ILE A 42 -15.30 -5.13 -18.86
CA ILE A 42 -15.03 -3.91 -18.07
C ILE A 42 -15.71 -2.69 -18.70
N LYS A 43 -15.64 -2.53 -20.03
CA LYS A 43 -16.30 -1.45 -20.77
C LYS A 43 -17.83 -1.46 -20.66
N ASN A 44 -18.42 -2.60 -20.28
CA ASN A 44 -19.86 -2.71 -20.00
C ASN A 44 -20.21 -2.45 -18.52
N THR A 45 -19.26 -2.00 -17.70
CA THR A 45 -19.48 -1.63 -16.29
C THR A 45 -19.43 -0.12 -16.09
N VAL A 46 -19.56 0.33 -14.83
CA VAL A 46 -19.33 1.72 -14.43
C VAL A 46 -17.91 2.24 -14.69
N TYR A 47 -16.97 1.35 -15.06
CA TYR A 47 -15.57 1.69 -15.33
C TYR A 47 -15.25 1.90 -16.81
N ALA A 48 -16.25 1.96 -17.69
CA ALA A 48 -16.05 2.20 -19.12
C ALA A 48 -15.15 3.41 -19.41
N ASP A 49 -15.45 4.55 -18.77
CA ASP A 49 -14.69 5.79 -18.91
C ASP A 49 -13.26 5.66 -18.38
N ALA A 50 -13.04 4.83 -17.36
CA ALA A 50 -11.71 4.63 -16.77
C ALA A 50 -10.76 3.92 -17.74
N VAL A 51 -11.29 3.07 -18.63
CA VAL A 51 -10.49 2.25 -19.56
C VAL A 51 -10.60 2.70 -21.02
N VAL A 52 -11.25 3.83 -21.28
CA VAL A 52 -11.50 4.32 -22.64
C VAL A 52 -10.20 4.57 -23.42
N GLY A 53 -9.17 5.05 -22.74
CA GLY A 53 -7.85 5.35 -23.31
C GLY A 53 -6.90 4.15 -23.36
N VAL A 54 -7.33 2.95 -22.98
CA VAL A 54 -6.47 1.75 -23.05
C VAL A 54 -6.50 1.19 -24.46
N GLU A 55 -5.32 1.11 -25.07
CA GLU A 55 -5.12 0.64 -26.44
C GLU A 55 -4.58 -0.81 -26.49
N LYS A 56 -4.70 -1.44 -27.67
CA LYS A 56 -4.18 -2.78 -27.94
C LYS A 56 -2.65 -2.75 -28.20
N PRO A 57 -1.91 -3.83 -27.87
CA PRO A 57 -2.38 -5.04 -27.20
C PRO A 57 -2.71 -4.78 -25.72
N TYR A 58 -3.80 -5.38 -25.25
CA TYR A 58 -4.17 -5.27 -23.84
C TYR A 58 -3.20 -6.06 -22.98
N THR A 59 -2.78 -5.47 -21.87
CA THR A 59 -1.91 -6.10 -20.88
C THR A 59 -2.50 -5.89 -19.49
N SER A 60 -2.26 -6.80 -18.55
CA SER A 60 -2.70 -6.60 -17.16
C SER A 60 -2.23 -5.25 -16.62
N GLN A 61 -1.02 -4.84 -16.98
CA GLN A 61 -0.40 -3.59 -16.60
C GLN A 61 -1.12 -2.34 -17.14
N ASN A 62 -1.48 -2.28 -18.43
CA ASN A 62 -2.15 -1.08 -18.96
C ASN A 62 -3.59 -0.95 -18.44
N ILE A 63 -4.28 -2.08 -18.23
CA ILE A 63 -5.62 -2.11 -17.62
C ILE A 63 -5.54 -1.67 -16.15
N GLU A 64 -4.63 -2.25 -15.36
CA GLU A 64 -4.44 -1.90 -13.96
C GLU A 64 -4.05 -0.42 -13.82
N SER A 65 -3.14 0.07 -14.65
CA SER A 65 -2.70 1.46 -14.66
C SER A 65 -3.88 2.42 -14.86
N ALA A 66 -4.76 2.15 -15.83
CA ALA A 66 -5.93 2.97 -16.10
C ALA A 66 -6.96 2.96 -14.95
N LEU A 67 -7.27 1.78 -14.40
CA LEU A 67 -8.16 1.65 -13.24
C LEU A 67 -7.57 2.30 -11.99
N ARG A 68 -6.25 2.26 -11.82
CA ARG A 68 -5.53 2.91 -10.72
C ARG A 68 -5.55 4.43 -10.84
N SER A 69 -5.40 4.99 -12.05
CA SER A 69 -5.61 6.42 -12.30
C SER A 69 -7.02 6.86 -11.89
N HIS A 70 -8.03 6.09 -12.30
CA HIS A 70 -9.41 6.38 -11.93
C HIS A 70 -9.65 6.32 -10.41
N LEU A 71 -9.01 5.38 -9.72
CA LEU A 71 -9.07 5.31 -8.26
C LEU A 71 -8.40 6.53 -7.62
N ALA A 72 -7.28 7.00 -8.15
CA ALA A 72 -6.61 8.22 -7.71
C ALA A 72 -7.51 9.45 -7.89
N ASP A 73 -8.19 9.60 -9.02
CA ASP A 73 -9.15 10.69 -9.26
C ASP A 73 -10.27 10.71 -8.21
N ILE A 74 -10.84 9.53 -7.91
CA ILE A 74 -11.90 9.40 -6.90
C ILE A 74 -11.37 9.82 -5.53
N HIS A 75 -10.23 9.28 -5.11
CA HIS A 75 -9.66 9.54 -3.79
C HIS A 75 -9.27 11.01 -3.63
N TYR A 76 -8.61 11.58 -4.64
CA TYR A 76 -8.26 12.99 -4.68
C TYR A 76 -9.51 13.87 -4.59
N GLY A 77 -10.52 13.57 -5.42
CA GLY A 77 -11.77 14.31 -5.46
C GLY A 77 -12.55 14.25 -4.15
N ILE A 78 -12.52 13.13 -3.41
CA ILE A 78 -13.15 13.03 -2.08
C ILE A 78 -12.31 13.80 -1.06
N SER A 79 -10.99 13.62 -1.03
CA SER A 79 -10.11 14.30 -0.07
C SER A 79 -10.21 15.83 -0.16
N LYS A 80 -10.17 16.39 -1.37
CA LYS A 80 -10.34 17.83 -1.60
C LYS A 80 -11.69 18.37 -1.16
N THR A 81 -12.73 17.53 -1.25
CA THR A 81 -14.07 17.91 -0.80
C THR A 81 -14.17 17.90 0.73
N ALA A 82 -13.61 16.88 1.37
CA ALA A 82 -13.62 16.71 2.82
C ALA A 82 -12.70 17.69 3.56
N GLY A 83 -11.69 18.25 2.88
CA GLY A 83 -10.74 19.18 3.48
C GLY A 83 -9.48 18.53 4.04
N GLY A 84 -9.09 17.36 3.51
CA GLY A 84 -7.81 16.72 3.79
C GLY A 84 -7.74 15.87 5.05
N GLY A 85 -6.59 15.89 5.74
CA GLY A 85 -6.35 15.13 6.96
C GLY A 85 -5.99 13.67 6.69
N ILE A 86 -6.72 12.73 7.29
CA ILE A 86 -6.47 11.29 7.11
C ILE A 86 -6.61 10.83 5.65
N LEU A 87 -7.47 11.49 4.86
CA LEU A 87 -7.65 11.15 3.45
C LEU A 87 -6.44 11.54 2.61
N ASP A 88 -5.77 12.66 2.94
CA ASP A 88 -4.50 13.03 2.30
C ASP A 88 -3.38 12.09 2.73
N ALA A 89 -3.35 11.67 4.00
CA ALA A 89 -2.42 10.64 4.47
C ALA A 89 -2.63 9.31 3.75
N TYR A 90 -3.89 8.92 3.52
CA TYR A 90 -4.23 7.69 2.80
C TYR A 90 -3.89 7.77 1.30
N TYR A 91 -3.94 8.97 0.71
CA TYR A 91 -3.56 9.19 -0.68
C TYR A 91 -2.08 8.87 -0.95
N LEU A 92 -1.23 8.95 0.08
CA LEU A 92 0.20 8.64 -0.02
C LEU A 92 0.48 7.22 -0.57
N LYS A 93 -0.47 6.30 -0.46
CA LYS A 93 -0.36 4.93 -1.00
C LYS A 93 -0.03 4.89 -2.50
N PHE A 94 -0.45 5.90 -3.27
CA PHE A 94 -0.16 5.96 -4.70
C PHE A 94 1.32 6.27 -4.93
N ILE A 95 1.85 7.32 -4.29
CA ILE A 95 3.26 7.71 -4.39
C ILE A 95 4.18 6.58 -3.95
N ILE A 96 3.84 5.99 -2.80
CA ILE A 96 4.60 4.89 -2.23
C ILE A 96 4.70 3.72 -3.20
N SER A 97 3.63 3.38 -3.91
CA SER A 97 3.65 2.26 -4.87
C SER A 97 4.64 2.47 -6.01
N ASN A 98 4.66 3.67 -6.60
CA ASN A 98 5.60 4.00 -7.66
C ASN A 98 7.05 3.99 -7.13
N LEU A 99 7.30 4.58 -5.96
CA LEU A 99 8.63 4.54 -5.33
C LEU A 99 9.08 3.10 -5.02
N LYS A 100 8.18 2.23 -4.53
CA LYS A 100 8.46 0.80 -4.33
C LYS A 100 8.87 0.14 -5.65
N GLN A 101 8.13 0.37 -6.73
CA GLN A 101 8.42 -0.21 -8.05
C GLN A 101 9.78 0.26 -8.58
N ILE A 102 10.09 1.56 -8.45
CA ILE A 102 11.37 2.12 -8.87
C ILE A 102 12.52 1.49 -8.11
N LEU A 103 12.49 1.51 -6.77
CA LEU A 103 13.61 0.98 -5.99
C LEU A 103 13.80 -0.53 -6.17
N LYS A 104 12.72 -1.30 -6.29
CA LYS A 104 12.82 -2.74 -6.62
C LYS A 104 13.40 -2.96 -8.01
N GLY A 105 13.02 -2.15 -9.00
CA GLY A 105 13.58 -2.19 -10.34
C GLY A 105 15.08 -1.90 -10.35
N LYS A 106 15.50 -0.84 -9.65
CA LYS A 106 16.93 -0.48 -9.51
C LYS A 106 17.71 -1.57 -8.77
N ALA A 107 17.14 -2.14 -7.70
CA ALA A 107 17.75 -3.25 -6.96
C ALA A 107 17.94 -4.51 -7.84
N LEU A 108 17.06 -4.72 -8.83
CA LEU A 108 17.16 -5.79 -9.82
C LEU A 108 18.06 -5.45 -11.02
N GLY A 109 18.68 -4.26 -11.05
CA GLY A 109 19.50 -3.82 -12.17
C GLY A 109 18.73 -3.55 -13.46
N LYS A 110 17.42 -3.28 -13.37
CA LYS A 110 16.57 -2.94 -14.52
C LYS A 110 16.93 -1.58 -15.09
N SER A 111 16.83 -1.45 -16.41
CA SER A 111 17.03 -0.16 -17.07
C SER A 111 15.94 0.85 -16.65
N GLN A 112 16.22 2.14 -16.80
CA GLN A 112 15.19 3.16 -16.55
C GLN A 112 13.96 2.93 -17.45
N GLU A 113 14.16 2.63 -18.73
CA GLU A 113 13.08 2.40 -19.70
C GLU A 113 12.19 1.23 -19.28
N GLU A 114 12.79 0.11 -18.83
CA GLU A 114 12.03 -1.04 -18.31
C GLU A 114 11.19 -0.63 -17.10
N ILE A 115 11.78 0.07 -16.13
CA ILE A 115 11.07 0.52 -14.92
C ILE A 115 9.92 1.46 -15.30
N GLU A 116 10.18 2.43 -16.18
CA GLU A 116 9.24 3.48 -16.57
C GLU A 116 7.95 2.93 -17.15
N THR A 117 8.00 1.81 -17.88
CA THR A 117 6.77 1.16 -18.39
C THR A 117 5.78 0.83 -17.26
N HIS A 118 6.27 0.53 -16.05
CA HIS A 118 5.47 0.14 -14.89
C HIS A 118 5.05 1.31 -14.00
N ILE A 119 5.45 2.55 -14.32
CA ILE A 119 5.17 3.73 -13.51
C ILE A 119 4.04 4.55 -14.12
N ASN A 120 3.08 4.92 -13.28
CA ASN A 120 1.99 5.83 -13.65
C ASN A 120 1.98 7.03 -12.70
N LEU A 121 2.30 8.21 -13.23
CA LEU A 121 2.46 9.45 -12.46
C LEU A 121 1.15 10.23 -12.25
N HIS A 122 0.00 9.74 -12.74
CA HIS A 122 -1.27 10.47 -12.69
C HIS A 122 -1.64 10.89 -11.26
N ALA A 123 -1.42 10.01 -10.28
CA ALA A 123 -1.74 10.30 -8.89
C ALA A 123 -0.88 11.44 -8.33
N GLU A 124 0.40 11.46 -8.67
CA GLU A 124 1.38 12.49 -8.30
C GLU A 124 1.10 13.82 -8.99
N GLU A 125 0.64 13.80 -10.24
CA GLU A 125 0.25 14.98 -11.00
C GLU A 125 -0.93 15.72 -10.34
N LEU A 126 -1.95 14.98 -9.89
CA LEU A 126 -3.12 15.54 -9.17
C LEU A 126 -2.73 16.35 -7.93
N ILE A 127 -1.67 15.94 -7.23
CA ILE A 127 -1.16 16.61 -6.02
C ILE A 127 0.07 17.49 -6.28
N LYS A 128 0.53 17.59 -7.53
CA LYS A 128 1.72 18.34 -7.96
C LYS A 128 3.01 17.90 -7.25
N GLN A 129 3.20 16.59 -7.07
CA GLN A 129 4.38 16.00 -6.41
C GLN A 129 5.10 14.97 -7.28
N ARG A 130 5.11 15.14 -8.61
CA ARG A 130 5.81 14.21 -9.52
C ARG A 130 7.33 14.21 -9.35
N ASP A 131 7.89 15.32 -8.87
CA ASP A 131 9.35 15.53 -8.86
C ASP A 131 10.09 14.50 -8.01
N ILE A 132 9.50 14.05 -6.90
CA ILE A 132 10.10 13.02 -6.02
C ILE A 132 10.23 11.68 -6.75
N VAL A 133 9.20 11.28 -7.51
CA VAL A 133 9.17 10.01 -8.25
C VAL A 133 10.10 10.08 -9.46
N ILE A 134 10.09 11.20 -10.18
CA ILE A 134 11.00 11.41 -11.33
C ILE A 134 12.46 11.37 -10.87
N LYS A 135 12.82 12.06 -9.78
CA LYS A 135 14.20 12.04 -9.24
C LYS A 135 14.67 10.63 -8.87
N ALA A 136 13.77 9.78 -8.37
CA ALA A 136 14.09 8.38 -8.08
C ALA A 136 14.23 7.55 -9.38
N LEU A 137 13.37 7.79 -10.37
CA LEU A 137 13.35 7.05 -11.63
C LEU A 137 14.62 7.28 -12.46
N VAL A 138 15.05 8.54 -12.57
CA VAL A 138 16.22 8.94 -13.39
C VAL A 138 17.57 8.69 -12.73
N ALA A 139 17.59 8.27 -11.46
CA ALA A 139 18.81 7.88 -10.78
C ALA A 139 19.47 6.69 -11.51
N LYS A 140 20.80 6.66 -11.57
CA LYS A 140 21.53 5.63 -12.33
C LYS A 140 21.39 4.24 -11.70
N ASP A 141 21.36 4.17 -10.38
CA ASP A 141 21.37 2.96 -9.57
C ASP A 141 20.54 3.14 -8.28
N LEU A 142 20.48 2.08 -7.48
CA LEU A 142 19.72 2.06 -6.23
C LEU A 142 20.30 3.07 -5.24
N GLU A 143 21.63 3.14 -5.14
CA GLU A 143 22.36 4.00 -4.22
C GLU A 143 22.06 5.49 -4.49
N GLU A 144 22.10 5.91 -5.75
CA GLU A 144 21.74 7.28 -6.14
C GLU A 144 20.25 7.56 -5.90
N ALA A 145 19.36 6.60 -6.20
CA ALA A 145 17.93 6.77 -5.93
C ALA A 145 17.66 6.99 -4.44
N VAL A 146 18.31 6.22 -3.57
CA VAL A 146 18.21 6.34 -2.11
C VAL A 146 18.80 7.69 -1.65
N ALA A 147 19.93 8.11 -2.19
CA ALA A 147 20.53 9.41 -1.88
C ALA A 147 19.59 10.57 -2.24
N ASN A 148 18.96 10.51 -3.42
CA ASN A 148 17.98 11.51 -3.87
C ASN A 148 16.74 11.58 -2.96
N LEU A 149 16.34 10.45 -2.40
CA LEU A 149 15.17 10.34 -1.52
C LEU A 149 15.50 10.59 -0.04
N ASN A 150 16.77 10.68 0.35
CA ASN A 150 17.19 10.80 1.75
C ASN A 150 16.68 12.10 2.42
N GLN A 151 16.49 13.18 1.66
CA GLN A 151 15.97 14.46 2.17
C GLN A 151 14.44 14.50 2.28
N THR A 152 13.75 13.44 1.86
CA THR A 152 12.29 13.35 1.93
C THR A 152 11.86 12.91 3.33
N GLU A 153 10.58 13.07 3.65
CA GLU A 153 10.03 12.57 4.92
C GLU A 153 10.11 11.03 5.08
N PHE A 154 10.52 10.32 4.02
CA PHE A 154 10.65 8.86 3.95
C PHE A 154 12.11 8.38 3.93
N GLY A 155 13.09 9.30 3.91
CA GLY A 155 14.50 9.00 3.66
C GLY A 155 15.08 7.98 4.64
N GLU A 156 14.81 8.14 5.94
CA GLU A 156 15.33 7.25 6.99
C GLU A 156 14.88 5.80 6.78
N ASP A 157 13.58 5.57 6.55
CA ASP A 157 13.03 4.24 6.34
C ASP A 157 13.54 3.63 5.02
N ILE A 158 13.75 4.43 3.97
CA ILE A 158 14.32 3.97 2.69
C ILE A 158 15.80 3.54 2.85
N VAL A 159 16.59 4.29 3.62
CA VAL A 159 17.98 3.94 3.91
C VAL A 159 18.05 2.63 4.69
N LYS A 160 17.20 2.47 5.73
CA LYS A 160 17.09 1.22 6.51
C LYS A 160 16.67 0.04 5.63
N ALA A 161 15.68 0.23 4.76
CA ALA A 161 15.23 -0.79 3.81
C ALA A 161 16.37 -1.25 2.90
N THR A 162 17.16 -0.31 2.38
CA THR A 162 18.29 -0.60 1.48
C THR A 162 19.41 -1.35 2.20
N ALA A 163 19.75 -0.94 3.42
CA ALA A 163 20.73 -1.63 4.25
C ALA A 163 20.30 -3.07 4.56
N LEU A 164 19.03 -3.28 4.92
CA LEU A 164 18.52 -4.61 5.20
C LEU A 164 18.41 -5.48 3.94
N TYR A 165 18.03 -4.89 2.80
CA TYR A 165 18.06 -5.56 1.51
C TYR A 165 19.47 -6.00 1.13
N ALA A 166 20.49 -5.18 1.40
CA ALA A 166 21.87 -5.53 1.09
C ALA A 166 22.33 -6.82 1.78
N ASP A 167 21.87 -7.07 3.00
CA ASP A 167 22.11 -8.30 3.78
C ASP A 167 21.22 -9.47 3.33
N LYS A 168 19.89 -9.29 3.37
CA LYS A 168 18.93 -10.39 3.18
C LYS A 168 18.57 -10.70 1.73
N LYS A 169 18.89 -9.80 0.79
CA LYS A 169 18.58 -9.89 -0.65
C LYS A 169 17.10 -10.13 -0.99
N SER A 170 16.19 -9.78 -0.09
CA SER A 170 14.74 -9.94 -0.29
C SER A 170 14.08 -8.61 -0.71
N LEU A 171 13.49 -8.57 -1.91
CA LEU A 171 12.78 -7.37 -2.40
C LEU A 171 11.57 -7.00 -1.54
N GLN A 172 10.98 -7.95 -0.83
CA GLN A 172 9.84 -7.73 0.07
C GLN A 172 10.18 -6.79 1.24
N ILE A 173 11.47 -6.54 1.50
CA ILE A 173 11.94 -5.56 2.48
C ILE A 173 11.49 -4.16 2.07
N PHE A 174 11.63 -3.79 0.78
CA PHE A 174 11.12 -2.53 0.28
C PHE A 174 9.61 -2.44 0.49
N ASP A 175 8.86 -3.51 0.17
CA ASP A 175 7.41 -3.51 0.37
C ASP A 175 7.03 -3.23 1.83
N THR A 176 7.73 -3.87 2.78
CA THR A 176 7.48 -3.73 4.23
C THR A 176 7.81 -2.34 4.76
N TYR A 177 8.99 -1.78 4.43
CA TYR A 177 9.35 -0.44 4.89
C TYR A 177 8.48 0.66 4.28
N PHE A 178 8.09 0.52 3.02
CA PHE A 178 7.19 1.49 2.42
C PHE A 178 5.75 1.35 2.94
N ASP A 179 5.31 0.14 3.32
CA ASP A 179 4.05 -0.01 4.07
C ASP A 179 4.16 0.63 5.46
N LYS A 180 5.30 0.50 6.14
CA LYS A 180 5.60 1.21 7.40
C LYS A 180 5.42 2.71 7.26
N ILE A 181 5.96 3.28 6.18
CA ILE A 181 5.86 4.71 5.89
C ILE A 181 4.38 5.13 5.80
N LEU A 182 3.58 4.39 5.03
CA LEU A 182 2.14 4.67 4.87
C LEU A 182 1.40 4.57 6.21
N MET A 183 1.60 3.47 6.93
CA MET A 183 0.94 3.21 8.22
C MET A 183 1.34 4.25 9.26
N SER A 184 2.61 4.64 9.31
CA SER A 184 3.10 5.68 10.21
C SER A 184 2.47 7.04 9.91
N ARG A 185 2.29 7.37 8.63
CA ARG A 185 1.59 8.59 8.21
C ARG A 185 0.13 8.57 8.62
N LEU A 186 -0.55 7.44 8.48
CA LEU A 186 -1.93 7.27 8.90
C LEU A 186 -2.09 7.39 10.43
N VAL A 187 -1.22 6.76 11.22
CA VAL A 187 -1.21 6.90 12.68
C VAL A 187 -1.01 8.36 13.10
N LYS A 188 -0.06 9.07 12.47
CA LYS A 188 0.16 10.50 12.75
C LYS A 188 -1.09 11.33 12.44
N ALA A 189 -1.78 11.07 11.33
CA ALA A 189 -3.01 11.77 10.96
C ALA A 189 -4.19 11.45 11.90
N LEU A 190 -4.25 10.23 12.47
CA LEU A 190 -5.28 9.83 13.42
C LEU A 190 -5.14 10.50 14.79
N LYS A 191 -3.92 10.79 15.24
CA LYS A 191 -3.70 11.55 16.48
C LYS A 191 -4.34 12.95 16.45
N SER A 192 -4.64 13.46 15.25
CA SER A 192 -5.34 14.72 15.02
C SER A 192 -6.83 14.58 14.68
N GLY A 193 -7.43 13.38 14.76
CA GLY A 193 -8.71 13.06 14.12
C GLY A 193 -9.75 12.24 14.90
N ASP A 194 -10.79 11.86 14.16
CA ASP A 194 -12.08 11.28 14.59
C ASP A 194 -12.00 9.79 15.00
N ILE A 195 -12.73 9.41 16.06
CA ILE A 195 -12.69 8.10 16.73
C ILE A 195 -13.09 6.96 15.79
N ASP A 196 -14.01 7.18 14.85
CA ASP A 196 -14.49 6.12 13.96
C ASP A 196 -13.51 5.79 12.83
N ALA A 197 -12.74 6.76 12.34
CA ALA A 197 -11.65 6.50 11.41
C ALA A 197 -10.54 5.67 12.07
N SER A 198 -10.30 5.89 13.36
CA SER A 198 -9.31 5.14 14.13
C SER A 198 -9.60 3.64 14.13
N LYS A 199 -10.87 3.21 14.28
CA LYS A 199 -11.24 1.79 14.28
C LYS A 199 -10.90 1.09 12.96
N LEU A 200 -11.14 1.74 11.83
CA LEU A 200 -10.88 1.17 10.51
C LEU A 200 -9.38 0.98 10.29
N VAL A 201 -8.59 2.03 10.54
CA VAL A 201 -7.14 1.99 10.30
C VAL A 201 -6.42 1.14 11.35
N SER A 202 -6.92 1.04 12.58
CA SER A 202 -6.32 0.20 13.62
C SER A 202 -6.17 -1.25 13.16
N MET A 203 -7.15 -1.77 12.40
CA MET A 203 -7.08 -3.12 11.84
C MET A 203 -5.97 -3.25 10.80
N ASP A 204 -5.84 -2.29 9.88
CA ASP A 204 -4.77 -2.28 8.87
C ASP A 204 -3.38 -2.27 9.54
N ILE A 205 -3.23 -1.53 10.62
CA ILE A 205 -1.93 -1.42 11.30
C ILE A 205 -1.65 -2.65 12.15
N ASP A 206 -2.67 -3.25 12.78
CA ASP A 206 -2.51 -4.54 13.46
C ASP A 206 -2.05 -5.62 12.47
N PHE A 207 -2.66 -5.71 11.28
CA PHE A 207 -2.22 -6.62 10.22
C PHE A 207 -0.80 -6.32 9.75
N TYR A 208 -0.48 -5.04 9.51
CA TYR A 208 0.87 -4.63 9.16
C TYR A 208 1.90 -5.07 10.21
N ASN A 209 1.62 -4.85 11.49
CA ASN A 209 2.52 -5.19 12.59
C ASN A 209 2.72 -6.70 12.73
N ILE A 210 1.62 -7.46 12.73
CA ILE A 210 1.65 -8.93 12.79
C ILE A 210 2.49 -9.48 11.64
N LEU A 211 2.20 -9.06 10.41
CA LEU A 211 2.94 -9.50 9.23
C LEU A 211 4.41 -9.05 9.26
N SER A 212 4.71 -7.88 9.82
CA SER A 212 6.09 -7.41 9.99
C SER A 212 6.88 -8.27 10.98
N VAL A 213 6.26 -8.73 12.07
CA VAL A 213 6.89 -9.69 12.99
C VAL A 213 7.16 -11.03 12.29
N ILE A 214 6.17 -11.55 11.57
CA ILE A 214 6.32 -12.82 10.83
C ILE A 214 7.42 -12.71 9.76
N ARG A 215 7.44 -11.64 8.95
CA ARG A 215 8.49 -11.39 7.95
C ARG A 215 9.86 -11.22 8.59
N GLY A 216 9.93 -10.49 9.71
CA GLY A 216 11.15 -10.32 10.48
C GLY A 216 11.74 -11.65 10.94
N LYS A 217 10.89 -12.55 11.48
CA LYS A 217 11.31 -13.92 11.80
C LYS A 217 11.73 -14.71 10.58
N PHE A 218 10.98 -14.62 9.48
CA PHE A 218 11.32 -15.29 8.22
C PHE A 218 12.69 -14.85 7.67
N TRP A 219 13.06 -13.57 7.83
CA TRP A 219 14.39 -13.07 7.44
C TRP A 219 15.48 -13.30 8.50
N GLY A 220 15.15 -13.93 9.64
CA GLY A 220 16.08 -14.15 10.75
C GLY A 220 16.60 -12.84 11.35
N LEU A 221 15.71 -11.85 11.51
CA LEU A 221 16.02 -10.59 12.20
C LEU A 221 16.03 -10.79 13.71
N ASP A 222 16.89 -10.03 14.40
CA ASP A 222 16.83 -9.95 15.86
C ASP A 222 15.62 -9.11 16.34
N GLU A 223 15.29 -9.21 17.62
CA GLU A 223 14.12 -8.50 18.18
C GLU A 223 14.18 -6.99 17.99
N GLN A 224 15.37 -6.37 18.05
CA GLN A 224 15.52 -4.93 17.88
C GLN A 224 15.24 -4.52 16.43
N GLN A 225 15.73 -5.29 15.47
CA GLN A 225 15.46 -5.10 14.05
C GLN A 225 13.96 -5.26 13.74
N ILE A 226 13.28 -6.25 14.34
CA ILE A 226 11.83 -6.43 14.17
C ILE A 226 11.07 -5.28 14.84
N GLN A 227 11.51 -4.84 16.02
CA GLN A 227 10.91 -3.72 16.72
C GLN A 227 10.98 -2.43 15.91
N ASP A 228 12.05 -2.23 15.14
CA ASP A 228 12.21 -1.11 14.21
C ASP A 228 11.23 -1.15 13.02
N LEU A 229 10.62 -2.30 12.71
CA LEU A 229 9.61 -2.44 11.63
C LEU A 229 8.20 -2.10 12.11
N ILE A 230 7.86 -2.40 13.37
CA ILE A 230 6.49 -2.29 13.87
C ILE A 230 6.12 -0.87 14.32
N ILE A 231 4.82 -0.58 14.36
CA ILE A 231 4.24 0.70 14.77
C ILE A 231 3.37 0.46 16.01
N ILE A 232 3.91 0.78 17.19
CA ILE A 232 3.22 0.59 18.46
C ILE A 232 2.18 1.70 18.67
N GLN A 233 0.92 1.31 18.80
CA GLN A 233 -0.20 2.25 19.03
C GLN A 233 -0.83 2.12 20.42
N SER A 234 -0.73 0.97 21.06
CA SER A 234 -1.31 0.73 22.39
C SER A 234 -0.44 -0.21 23.22
N PRO A 235 -0.54 -0.16 24.56
CA PRO A 235 0.14 -1.11 25.45
C PRO A 235 -0.22 -2.57 25.15
N ALA A 236 -1.50 -2.87 24.94
CA ALA A 236 -1.96 -4.23 24.65
C ALA A 236 -1.39 -4.78 23.32
N ALA A 237 -1.35 -3.95 22.27
CA ALA A 237 -0.71 -4.33 21.01
C ALA A 237 0.79 -4.55 21.20
N LYS A 238 1.46 -3.70 22.00
CA LYS A 238 2.88 -3.84 22.32
C LYS A 238 3.17 -5.18 22.99
N GLU A 239 2.40 -5.55 24.01
CA GLU A 239 2.59 -6.81 24.75
C GLU A 239 2.42 -8.03 23.84
N LEU A 240 1.39 -8.05 22.99
CA LEU A 240 1.20 -9.12 22.02
C LEU A 240 2.38 -9.23 21.05
N LEU A 241 2.80 -8.12 20.45
CA LEU A 241 3.91 -8.12 19.49
C LEU A 241 5.23 -8.52 20.13
N LEU A 242 5.49 -8.12 21.39
CA LEU A 242 6.67 -8.56 22.14
C LEU A 242 6.67 -10.08 22.36
N ARG A 243 5.54 -10.68 22.74
CA ARG A 243 5.44 -12.15 22.86
C ARG A 243 5.63 -12.84 21.51
N MET A 244 5.04 -12.31 20.44
CA MET A 244 5.27 -12.82 19.10
C MET A 244 6.73 -12.73 18.68
N MET A 245 7.47 -11.70 19.09
CA MET A 245 8.90 -11.55 18.78
C MET A 245 9.79 -12.51 19.59
N SER A 246 9.45 -12.79 20.86
CA SER A 246 10.29 -13.60 21.75
C SER A 246 10.23 -15.10 21.53
N VAL A 247 9.18 -15.61 20.87
CA VAL A 247 9.05 -17.04 20.57
C VAL A 247 10.00 -17.47 19.44
N GLY A 248 10.40 -18.74 19.41
CA GLY A 248 11.45 -19.21 18.51
C GLY A 248 11.04 -19.27 17.04
N THR A 249 9.83 -19.76 16.73
CA THR A 249 9.42 -20.04 15.35
C THR A 249 8.29 -19.15 14.85
N ILE A 250 8.11 -19.07 13.53
CA ILE A 250 6.97 -18.40 12.89
C ILE A 250 5.65 -19.00 13.39
N ARG A 251 5.58 -20.34 13.50
CA ARG A 251 4.41 -21.05 14.00
C ARG A 251 4.05 -20.65 15.42
N ASP A 252 5.04 -20.53 16.30
CA ASP A 252 4.81 -20.09 17.67
C ASP A 252 4.34 -18.63 17.71
N ALA A 253 4.85 -17.77 16.81
CA ALA A 253 4.38 -16.39 16.71
C ALA A 253 2.92 -16.32 16.26
N PHE A 254 2.47 -17.21 15.37
CA PHE A 254 1.05 -17.34 15.05
C PHE A 254 0.22 -17.85 16.23
N ASN A 255 0.74 -18.80 17.02
CA ASN A 255 0.02 -19.34 18.18
C ASN A 255 -0.34 -18.25 19.21
N GLU A 256 0.48 -17.20 19.36
CA GLU A 256 0.19 -16.04 20.21
C GLU A 256 -1.11 -15.29 19.79
N LEU A 257 -1.54 -15.41 18.54
CA LEU A 257 -2.77 -14.80 18.04
C LEU A 257 -4.03 -15.59 18.42
N SER A 258 -3.90 -16.84 18.90
CA SER A 258 -5.03 -17.75 19.15
C SER A 258 -6.03 -17.22 20.19
N ASN A 259 -5.56 -16.39 21.13
CA ASN A 259 -6.38 -15.78 22.17
C ASN A 259 -6.84 -14.35 21.82
N THR A 260 -6.68 -13.95 20.56
CA THR A 260 -7.02 -12.61 20.09
C THR A 260 -8.23 -12.67 19.14
N LYS A 261 -8.73 -11.49 18.75
CA LYS A 261 -9.75 -11.36 17.71
C LYS A 261 -9.28 -11.87 16.32
N TYR A 262 -8.00 -12.19 16.16
CA TYR A 262 -7.39 -12.66 14.91
C TYR A 262 -7.29 -14.19 14.81
N ARG A 263 -7.75 -14.94 15.82
CA ARG A 263 -7.61 -16.40 15.87
C ARG A 263 -8.13 -17.12 14.62
N ASP A 264 -9.24 -16.62 14.06
CA ASP A 264 -9.92 -17.25 12.92
C ASP A 264 -9.23 -16.95 11.58
N LEU A 265 -8.19 -16.11 11.60
CA LEU A 265 -7.35 -15.77 10.44
C LEU A 265 -6.01 -16.53 10.45
N ILE A 266 -5.73 -17.32 11.48
CA ILE A 266 -4.51 -18.10 11.57
C ILE A 266 -4.63 -19.32 10.65
N PRO A 267 -3.65 -19.56 9.75
CA PRO A 267 -3.64 -20.75 8.91
C PRO A 267 -3.69 -22.03 9.75
N GLN A 268 -4.55 -22.97 9.37
CA GLN A 268 -4.76 -24.21 10.13
C GLN A 268 -3.81 -25.33 9.69
N SER A 269 -3.13 -25.18 8.54
CA SER A 269 -2.26 -26.21 7.97
C SER A 269 -0.85 -25.69 7.67
N GLU A 270 0.15 -26.57 7.84
CA GLU A 270 1.58 -26.22 7.67
C GLU A 270 1.96 -25.85 6.23
N ASN A 271 1.21 -26.32 5.23
CA ASN A 271 1.45 -25.94 3.83
C ASN A 271 0.96 -24.51 3.48
N GLU A 272 0.35 -23.82 4.45
CA GLU A 272 -0.10 -22.43 4.36
C GLU A 272 0.78 -21.46 5.19
N LEU A 273 1.86 -21.97 5.80
CA LEU A 273 2.83 -21.24 6.63
C LEU A 273 4.22 -21.21 5.96
#